data_AF-A0A6F9X217-F1
#
_entry.id   AF-A0A6F9X217-F1
#
_cell.length_a   1.000
_cell.length_b   1.000
_cell.length_c   1.000
_cell.angle_alpha   90.00
_cell.angle_beta   90.00
_cell.angle_gamma   90.00
#
_symmetry.space_group_name_H-M   'P 1'
#
loop_
_entity.id
_entity.type
_entity.pdbx_description
1 polymer ?
#
loop_
_entity_poly.entity_id
_entity_poly.type
_entity_poly.pdbx_seq_one_letter_code
_entity_poly.pdbx_strand_id
1 'polypeptide(L)' 'MAHVTVEEWTVRFRAIGLDQGAMEQWHRLFERENPDGHQSFLEWLELPADRVREIRAKYA' A
#
# COMPACT_ATOMS: atom_id res chain seq x y z
N MET A 1 -6.04 6.74 -16.23
CA MET A 1 -7.17 6.14 -15.48
C MET A 1 -7.36 6.97 -14.22
N ALA A 2 -8.53 6.97 -13.60
CA ALA A 2 -8.67 7.62 -12.30
C ALA A 2 -7.90 6.79 -11.25
N HIS A 3 -6.98 7.42 -10.53
CA HIS A 3 -6.27 6.86 -9.39
C HIS A 3 -6.48 7.78 -8.17
N VAL A 4 -6.05 7.32 -7.00
CA VAL A 4 -6.00 8.15 -5.78
C VAL A 4 -4.55 8.28 -5.37
N THR A 5 -4.20 9.40 -4.78
CA THR A 5 -2.85 9.58 -4.25
C THR A 5 -2.65 8.73 -3.00
N VAL A 6 -1.39 8.43 -2.67
CA VAL A 6 -1.03 7.74 -1.42
C VAL A 6 -1.56 8.49 -0.20
N GLU A 7 -1.56 9.84 -0.24
CA GLU A 7 -2.07 10.68 0.84
C GLU A 7 -3.58 10.51 1.01
N GLU A 8 -4.36 10.63 -0.07
CA GLU A 8 -5.81 10.42 -0.02
C GLU A 8 -6.17 9.00 0.45
N TRP A 9 -5.41 8.00 0.01
CA TRP A 9 -5.59 6.63 0.48
C TRP A 9 -5.33 6.49 1.98
N THR A 10 -4.19 7.03 2.45
CA THR A 10 -3.80 6.97 3.86
C THR A 10 -4.79 7.72 4.77
N VAL A 11 -5.32 8.86 4.31
CA VAL A 11 -6.34 9.63 5.03
C VAL A 11 -7.61 8.80 5.22
N ARG A 12 -8.04 8.04 4.21
CA ARG A 12 -9.24 7.19 4.32
C ARG A 12 -9.05 6.06 5.33
N PHE A 13 -7.87 5.41 5.36
CA PHE A 13 -7.57 4.41 6.38
C PHE A 13 -7.60 4.99 7.80
N ARG A 14 -6.99 6.16 8.00
CA ARG A 14 -7.04 6.83 9.32
C ARG A 14 -8.47 7.23 9.69
N ALA A 15 -9.29 7.66 8.74
CA ALA A 15 -10.67 8.06 8.98
C ALA A 15 -11.57 6.92 9.49
N ILE A 16 -11.23 5.66 9.17
CA ILE A 16 -11.93 4.47 9.69
C ILE A 16 -11.24 3.85 10.91
N GLY A 17 -10.21 4.50 11.46
CA GLY A 17 -9.53 4.08 12.69
C GLY A 17 -8.34 3.14 12.49
N LEU A 18 -7.85 2.95 11.26
CA LEU A 18 -6.58 2.23 11.06
C LEU A 18 -5.41 3.15 11.45
N ASP A 19 -4.72 2.77 12.52
CA ASP A 19 -3.47 3.40 12.93
C ASP A 19 -2.28 2.91 12.09
N GLN A 20 -1.09 3.42 12.39
CA GLN A 20 0.14 3.02 11.70
C GLN A 20 0.40 1.51 11.80
N GLY A 21 0.20 0.89 12.96
CA GLY A 21 0.45 -0.53 13.16
C GLY A 21 -0.50 -1.39 12.33
N ALA A 22 -1.79 -1.02 12.28
CA ALA A 22 -2.79 -1.70 11.47
C ALA A 22 -2.49 -1.57 9.97
N MET A 23 -2.04 -0.40 9.50
CA MET A 23 -1.65 -0.21 8.10
C MET A 23 -0.41 -1.04 7.73
N GLU A 24 0.58 -1.16 8.62
CA GLU A 24 1.72 -2.04 8.40
C GLU A 24 1.33 -3.51 8.37
N GLN A 25 0.42 -3.93 9.26
CA GLN A 25 -0.12 -5.28 9.26
C GLN A 25 -0.87 -5.57 7.96
N TRP A 26 -1.65 -4.61 7.45
CA TRP A 26 -2.32 -4.71 6.16
C TRP A 26 -1.32 -4.92 5.01
N HIS A 27 -0.23 -4.15 4.95
CA HIS A 27 0.80 -4.35 3.93
C HIS A 27 1.42 -5.75 3.99
N ARG A 28 1.80 -6.22 5.19
CA ARG A 28 2.39 -7.57 5.36
C ARG A 28 1.41 -8.67 4.98
N LEU A 29 0.13 -8.50 5.32
CA LEU A 29 -0.93 -9.43 4.96
C LEU A 29 -1.09 -9.49 3.43
N PHE A 30 -1.18 -8.33 2.79
CA PHE A 30 -1.41 -8.22 1.35
C PHE A 30 -0.22 -8.74 0.54
N GLU A 31 1.02 -8.37 0.91
CA GLU A 31 2.22 -8.89 0.23
C GLU A 31 2.33 -10.42 0.36
N ARG A 32 2.04 -10.98 1.54
CA ARG A 32 2.12 -12.43 1.76
C ARG A 32 1.04 -13.20 1.00
N GLU A 33 -0.20 -12.71 1.01
CA GLU A 33 -1.35 -13.44 0.48
C GLU A 33 -1.61 -13.17 -1.00
N ASN A 34 -1.18 -12.02 -1.52
CA ASN A 34 -1.32 -11.67 -2.93
C ASN A 34 -0.23 -10.65 -3.37
N PRO A 35 1.03 -11.10 -3.54
CA PRO A 35 2.15 -10.22 -3.87
C PRO A 35 1.98 -9.50 -5.23
N ASP A 36 1.41 -10.18 -6.22
CA ASP A 36 1.15 -9.59 -7.54
C ASP A 36 0.03 -8.53 -7.49
N GLY A 37 -0.99 -8.77 -6.65
CA GLY A 37 -2.04 -7.79 -6.36
C GLY A 37 -1.52 -6.57 -5.61
N HIS A 38 -0.61 -6.77 -4.65
CA HIS A 38 0.03 -5.67 -3.93
C HIS A 38 0.91 -4.83 -4.87
N GLN A 39 1.69 -5.46 -5.75
CA GLN A 39 2.44 -4.77 -6.82
C GLN A 39 1.51 -3.91 -7.68
N SER A 40 0.46 -4.53 -8.24
CA SER A 40 -0.50 -3.86 -9.13
C SER A 40 -1.19 -2.68 -8.43
N PHE A 41 -1.50 -2.83 -7.15
CA PHE A 41 -2.11 -1.77 -6.35
C PHE A 41 -1.17 -0.58 -6.14
N LEU A 42 0.11 -0.82 -5.82
CA LEU A 42 1.09 0.24 -5.64
C LEU A 42 1.39 0.99 -6.96
N GLU A 43 1.42 0.27 -8.08
CA GLU A 43 1.53 0.87 -9.42
C GLU A 43 0.30 1.69 -9.80
N TRP A 44 -0.90 1.22 -9.41
CA TRP A 44 -2.14 1.98 -9.60
C TRP A 44 -2.17 3.28 -8.78
N LEU A 45 -1.50 3.33 -7.63
CA LEU A 45 -1.25 4.56 -6.86
C LEU A 45 -0.16 5.47 -7.48
N GLU A 46 0.32 5.15 -8.68
CA GLU A 46 1.37 5.87 -9.43
C GLU A 46 2.70 5.99 -8.67
N LEU A 47 3.01 5.01 -7.83
CA LEU A 47 4.30 4.96 -7.15
C LEU A 47 5.43 4.63 -8.14
N PRO A 48 6.55 5.37 -8.10
CA PRO A 48 7.76 5.02 -8.86
C PRO A 48 8.26 3.61 -8.53
N ALA A 49 8.85 2.92 -9.52
CA ALA A 49 9.24 1.52 -9.39
C ALA A 49 10.27 1.25 -8.26
N ASP A 50 11.18 2.19 -8.02
CA ASP A 50 12.08 2.17 -6.86
C ASP A 50 11.31 2.22 -5.54
N ARG A 51 10.31 3.10 -5.45
CA ARG A 51 9.46 3.21 -4.25
C ARG A 51 8.61 1.97 -4.02
N VAL A 52 8.08 1.35 -5.07
CA VAL A 52 7.34 0.08 -4.98
C VAL A 52 8.24 -1.01 -4.40
N ARG A 53 9.48 -1.14 -4.90
CA ARG A 53 10.46 -2.12 -4.38
C ARG A 53 10.77 -1.89 -2.90
N GLU A 54 10.97 -0.65 -2.47
CA GLU A 54 11.21 -0.32 -1.07
C GLU A 54 10.05 -0.72 -0.16
N ILE A 55 8.81 -0.43 -0.57
CA ILE A 55 7.61 -0.75 0.21
C ILE A 55 7.44 -2.26 0.34
N ARG A 56 7.57 -3.00 -0.78
CA ARG A 56 7.44 -4.45 -0.78
C ARG A 56 8.53 -5.11 0.04
N ALA A 57 9.78 -4.65 -0.07
CA ALA A 57 10.88 -5.16 0.77
C ALA A 57 10.69 -4.87 2.26
N LYS A 58 10.08 -3.72 2.61
CA LYS A 58 9.80 -3.34 4.00
C LYS A 58 8.72 -4.22 4.66
N TYR A 59 7.77 -4.73 3.87
CA TYR A 59 6.61 -5.47 4.38
C TYR A 59 6.52 -6.92 3.89
N ALA A 60 7.61 -7.45 3.32
CA ALA A 60 7.77 -8.86 3.01
C ALA A 60 7.82 -9.73 4.27
#